data_AF-A0A2X2JSY9-F1
#
_entry.id   AF-A0A2X2JSY9-F1
#
_cell.length_a   1.000
_cell.length_b   1.000
_cell.length_c   1.000
_cell.angle_alpha   90.00
_cell.angle_beta   90.00
_cell.angle_gamma   90.00
#
_symmetry.space_group_name_H-M   'P 1'
#
loop_
_entity.id
_entity.type
_entity.pdbx_description
1 polymer ?
#
loop_
_entity_poly.entity_id
_entity_poly.type
_entity_poly.pdbx_seq_one_letter_code
_entity_poly.pdbx_strand_id
1 'polypeptide(L)'
;MKTESYFKEYNQFVIDQQKAIQELEQERNALESKIKLDKSTYKQLIMDGQDDKADNLYQATDADEKKLKALNKRLETKKSVSKEVKYQKTIELLKHQSELSSLYESEKQSALGKLKKVVDAYNEIIDEIEDINDRYEDEHQQYASIYSQEQLYDDKEAREALNGYFRENIFTSYINGNDLPYEHNNKLFLKR
;
A
#
# COMPACT_ATOMS: atom_id res chain seq x y z
N MET A 1 -8.26 4.60 -0.05
CA MET A 1 -6.87 4.71 -0.61
C MET A 1 -6.72 6.08 -1.26
N LYS A 2 -5.50 6.65 -1.40
CA LYS A 2 -5.34 7.98 -2.03
C LYS A 2 -5.75 8.03 -3.52
N THR A 3 -5.77 6.90 -4.19
CA THR A 3 -6.12 6.74 -5.62
C THR A 3 -7.49 6.08 -5.84
N GLU A 4 -8.35 6.03 -4.80
CA GLU A 4 -9.61 5.30 -4.84
C GLU A 4 -10.59 5.82 -5.91
N SER A 5 -10.56 7.12 -6.20
CA SER A 5 -11.37 7.73 -7.26
C SER A 5 -11.10 7.12 -8.64
N TYR A 6 -9.83 6.89 -9.00
CA TYR A 6 -9.45 6.31 -10.30
C TYR A 6 -10.03 4.90 -10.48
N PHE A 7 -9.99 4.08 -9.42
CA PHE A 7 -10.57 2.74 -9.44
C PHE A 7 -12.11 2.78 -9.52
N LYS A 8 -12.75 3.71 -8.80
CA LYS A 8 -14.21 3.90 -8.88
C LYS A 8 -14.66 4.25 -10.30
N GLU A 9 -13.98 5.19 -10.95
CA GLU A 9 -14.27 5.57 -12.33
C GLU A 9 -14.10 4.38 -13.30
N TYR A 10 -12.97 3.69 -13.24
CA TYR A 10 -12.72 2.51 -14.08
C TYR A 10 -13.76 1.42 -13.87
N ASN A 11 -14.10 1.10 -12.62
CA ASN A 11 -15.07 0.06 -12.31
C ASN A 11 -16.48 0.44 -12.81
N GLN A 12 -16.88 1.69 -12.64
CA GLN A 12 -18.16 2.17 -13.17
C GLN A 12 -18.21 2.04 -14.69
N PHE A 13 -17.15 2.45 -15.39
CA PHE A 13 -17.03 2.28 -16.83
C PHE A 13 -17.19 0.82 -17.26
N VAL A 14 -16.55 -0.13 -16.58
CA VAL A 14 -16.65 -1.57 -16.90
C VAL A 14 -18.09 -2.08 -16.70
N ILE A 15 -18.74 -1.68 -15.61
CA ILE A 15 -20.13 -2.03 -15.31
C ILE A 15 -21.06 -1.51 -16.42
N ASP A 16 -20.90 -0.25 -16.82
CA ASP A 16 -21.74 0.38 -17.84
C ASP A 16 -21.60 -0.32 -19.20
N GLN A 17 -20.38 -0.69 -19.60
CA GLN A 17 -20.16 -1.45 -20.84
C GLN A 17 -20.81 -2.83 -20.79
N GLN A 18 -20.70 -3.52 -19.66
CA GLN A 18 -21.29 -4.85 -19.48
C GLN A 18 -22.81 -4.79 -19.52
N LYS A 19 -23.42 -3.81 -18.84
CA LYS A 19 -24.86 -3.58 -18.84
C LYS A 19 -25.38 -3.32 -20.26
N ALA A 20 -24.72 -2.43 -21.01
CA ALA A 20 -25.11 -2.12 -22.39
C ALA A 20 -25.03 -3.36 -23.33
N ILE A 21 -24.08 -4.27 -23.12
CA ILE A 21 -24.00 -5.52 -23.89
C ILE A 21 -25.12 -6.48 -23.48
N GLN A 22 -25.39 -6.61 -22.18
CA GLN A 22 -26.45 -7.47 -21.66
C GLN A 22 -27.83 -7.05 -22.16
N GLU A 23 -28.11 -5.75 -22.22
CA GLU A 23 -29.37 -5.22 -22.77
C GLU A 23 -29.56 -5.62 -24.25
N LEU A 24 -28.50 -5.52 -25.06
CA LEU A 24 -28.53 -5.97 -26.47
C LEU A 24 -28.68 -7.49 -26.61
N GLU A 25 -28.06 -8.27 -25.72
CA GLU A 25 -28.18 -9.74 -25.69
C GLU A 25 -29.62 -10.17 -25.35
N GLN A 26 -30.24 -9.48 -24.39
CA GLN A 26 -31.64 -9.70 -24.03
C GLN A 26 -32.58 -9.37 -25.19
N GLU A 27 -32.40 -8.21 -25.85
CA GLU A 27 -33.19 -7.85 -27.03
C GLU A 27 -33.03 -8.89 -28.16
N ARG A 28 -31.81 -9.36 -28.41
CA ARG A 28 -31.53 -10.39 -29.43
C ARG A 28 -32.25 -11.68 -29.11
N ASN A 29 -32.12 -12.18 -27.88
CA ASN A 29 -32.74 -13.45 -27.47
C ASN A 29 -34.27 -13.40 -27.56
N ALA A 30 -34.88 -12.27 -27.18
CA ALA A 30 -36.32 -12.07 -27.28
C ALA A 30 -36.78 -12.10 -28.75
N LEU A 31 -36.07 -11.40 -29.62
CA LEU A 31 -36.38 -11.34 -31.06
C LEU A 31 -36.19 -12.69 -31.75
N GLU A 32 -35.11 -13.42 -31.42
CA GLU A 32 -34.84 -14.75 -31.95
C GLU A 32 -35.92 -15.76 -31.52
N SER A 33 -36.35 -15.69 -30.26
CA SER A 33 -37.45 -16.53 -29.73
C SER A 33 -38.77 -16.23 -30.43
N LYS A 34 -39.07 -14.95 -30.68
CA LYS A 34 -40.26 -14.51 -31.42
C LYS A 34 -40.25 -15.06 -32.86
N ILE A 35 -39.17 -14.84 -33.61
CA ILE A 35 -39.02 -15.35 -34.99
C ILE A 35 -39.19 -16.88 -35.04
N LYS A 36 -38.63 -17.61 -34.06
CA LYS A 36 -38.79 -19.06 -33.98
C LYS A 36 -40.24 -19.48 -33.80
N LEU A 37 -40.99 -18.78 -32.94
CA LEU A 37 -42.42 -19.01 -32.74
C LEU A 37 -43.22 -18.66 -34.00
N ASP A 38 -42.98 -17.49 -34.59
CA ASP A 38 -43.68 -17.02 -35.78
C ASP A 38 -43.49 -17.96 -36.96
N LYS A 39 -42.28 -18.52 -37.15
CA LYS A 39 -42.01 -19.56 -38.15
C LYS A 39 -42.81 -20.85 -37.91
N SER A 40 -43.02 -21.22 -36.66
CA SER A 40 -43.84 -22.40 -36.32
C SER A 40 -45.32 -22.13 -36.59
N THR A 41 -45.80 -20.95 -36.19
CA THR A 41 -47.18 -20.51 -36.42
C THR A 41 -47.49 -20.37 -37.91
N TYR A 42 -46.56 -19.82 -38.70
CA TYR A 42 -46.69 -19.71 -40.15
C TYR A 42 -46.94 -21.07 -40.81
N LYS A 43 -46.16 -22.11 -40.44
CA LYS A 43 -46.37 -23.47 -40.94
C LYS A 43 -47.78 -23.99 -40.62
N GLN A 44 -48.27 -23.73 -39.42
CA GLN A 44 -49.61 -24.15 -39.00
C GLN A 44 -50.70 -23.41 -39.81
N LEU A 45 -50.57 -22.10 -40.02
CA LEU A 45 -51.53 -21.31 -40.79
C LEU A 45 -51.64 -21.79 -42.25
N ILE A 46 -50.52 -22.14 -42.87
CA ILE A 46 -50.51 -22.74 -44.22
C ILE A 46 -51.21 -24.11 -44.22
N MET A 47 -50.97 -24.96 -43.22
CA MET A 47 -51.65 -26.25 -43.10
C MET A 47 -53.17 -26.10 -42.91
N ASP A 48 -53.60 -25.05 -42.21
CA ASP A 48 -54.99 -24.75 -41.93
C ASP A 48 -55.70 -23.98 -43.06
N GLY A 49 -54.99 -23.68 -44.17
CA GLY A 49 -55.52 -22.94 -45.32
C GLY A 49 -55.81 -21.46 -45.04
N GLN A 50 -55.15 -20.86 -44.05
CA GLN A 50 -55.32 -19.46 -43.65
C GLN A 50 -54.28 -18.55 -44.32
N ASP A 51 -54.22 -18.57 -45.64
CA ASP A 51 -53.14 -17.97 -46.45
C ASP A 51 -52.96 -16.46 -46.18
N ASP A 52 -54.05 -15.67 -46.12
CA ASP A 52 -53.96 -14.23 -45.83
C ASP A 52 -53.30 -13.93 -44.47
N LYS A 53 -53.54 -14.76 -43.45
CA LYS A 53 -52.90 -14.61 -42.14
C LYS A 53 -51.45 -15.06 -42.18
N ALA A 54 -51.15 -16.12 -42.94
CA ALA A 54 -49.80 -16.60 -43.12
C ALA A 54 -48.93 -15.53 -43.81
N ASP A 55 -49.43 -14.90 -44.87
CA ASP A 55 -48.72 -13.83 -45.60
C ASP A 55 -48.43 -12.61 -44.72
N ASN A 56 -49.41 -12.18 -43.92
CA ASN A 56 -49.22 -11.09 -42.96
C ASN A 56 -48.16 -11.43 -41.90
N LEU A 57 -48.18 -12.67 -41.37
CA LEU A 57 -47.19 -13.12 -40.40
C LEU A 57 -45.79 -13.22 -41.04
N TYR A 58 -45.70 -13.66 -42.29
CA TYR A 58 -44.44 -13.74 -43.02
C TYR A 58 -43.80 -12.36 -43.18
N GLN A 59 -44.56 -11.34 -43.58
CA GLN A 59 -44.04 -9.98 -43.72
C GLN A 59 -43.51 -9.42 -42.39
N ALA A 60 -44.24 -9.64 -41.29
CA ALA A 60 -43.79 -9.25 -39.95
C ALA A 60 -42.51 -10.00 -39.55
N THR A 61 -42.43 -11.30 -39.84
CA THR A 61 -41.27 -12.14 -39.53
C THR A 61 -40.04 -11.71 -40.34
N ASP A 62 -40.18 -11.40 -41.64
CA ASP A 62 -39.09 -10.91 -42.48
C ASP A 62 -38.52 -9.57 -41.96
N ALA A 63 -39.39 -8.67 -41.48
CA ALA A 63 -38.95 -7.44 -40.82
C ALA A 63 -38.16 -7.72 -39.54
N ASP A 64 -38.63 -8.66 -38.72
CA ASP A 64 -37.93 -9.07 -37.48
C ASP A 64 -36.59 -9.76 -37.78
N GLU A 65 -36.49 -10.58 -38.83
CA GLU A 65 -35.24 -11.20 -39.26
C GLU A 65 -34.20 -10.16 -39.71
N LYS A 66 -34.63 -9.14 -40.46
CA LYS A 66 -33.78 -7.99 -40.81
C LYS A 66 -33.31 -7.25 -39.56
N LYS A 67 -34.20 -7.02 -38.60
CA LYS A 67 -33.86 -6.41 -37.31
C LYS A 67 -32.86 -7.27 -36.52
N LEU A 68 -33.04 -8.59 -36.48
CA LEU A 68 -32.14 -9.53 -35.81
C LEU A 68 -30.73 -9.50 -36.42
N LYS A 69 -30.62 -9.47 -37.76
CA LYS A 69 -29.34 -9.34 -38.45
C LYS A 69 -28.62 -8.03 -38.09
N ALA A 70 -29.35 -6.91 -38.06
CA ALA A 70 -28.79 -5.62 -37.64
C ALA A 70 -28.33 -5.64 -36.18
N LEU A 71 -29.14 -6.24 -35.29
CA LEU A 71 -28.83 -6.36 -33.87
C LEU A 71 -27.61 -7.24 -33.61
N ASN A 72 -27.49 -8.38 -34.29
CA ASN A 72 -26.30 -9.24 -34.22
C ASN A 72 -25.03 -8.49 -34.63
N LYS A 73 -25.07 -7.75 -35.75
CA LYS A 73 -23.93 -6.93 -36.18
C LYS A 73 -23.57 -5.85 -35.16
N ARG A 74 -24.58 -5.17 -34.60
CA ARG A 74 -24.38 -4.17 -33.54
C ARG A 74 -23.75 -4.77 -32.29
N LEU A 75 -24.19 -5.96 -31.89
CA LEU A 75 -23.72 -6.66 -30.70
C LEU A 75 -22.27 -7.13 -30.85
N GLU A 76 -21.93 -7.71 -32.00
CA GLU A 76 -20.55 -8.08 -32.35
C GLU A 76 -19.63 -6.85 -32.32
N THR A 77 -20.05 -5.77 -32.98
CA THR A 77 -19.30 -4.51 -33.01
C THR A 77 -19.13 -3.94 -31.59
N LYS A 78 -20.20 -3.92 -30.79
CA LYS A 78 -20.18 -3.41 -29.41
C LYS A 78 -19.23 -4.23 -28.52
N LYS A 79 -19.20 -5.56 -28.65
CA LYS A 79 -18.26 -6.43 -27.92
C LYS A 79 -16.82 -6.15 -28.30
N SER A 80 -16.53 -6.00 -29.60
CA SER A 80 -15.19 -5.67 -30.08
C SER A 80 -14.71 -4.30 -29.56
N VAL A 81 -15.52 -3.26 -29.79
CA VAL A 81 -15.20 -1.89 -29.34
C VAL A 81 -15.09 -1.81 -27.82
N SER A 82 -15.97 -2.47 -27.06
CA SER A 82 -15.91 -2.50 -25.60
C SER A 82 -14.59 -3.08 -25.10
N LYS A 83 -14.09 -4.16 -25.73
CA LYS A 83 -12.78 -4.75 -25.39
C LYS A 83 -11.63 -3.77 -25.63
N GLU A 84 -11.64 -3.07 -26.75
CA GLU A 84 -10.62 -2.07 -27.09
C GLU A 84 -10.64 -0.87 -26.15
N VAL A 85 -11.81 -0.28 -25.91
CA VAL A 85 -11.93 0.88 -25.01
C VAL A 85 -11.60 0.47 -23.57
N LYS A 86 -12.00 -0.72 -23.12
CA LYS A 86 -11.60 -1.26 -21.81
C LYS A 86 -10.08 -1.37 -21.71
N TYR A 87 -9.40 -1.87 -22.74
CA TYR A 87 -7.94 -1.94 -22.75
C TYR A 87 -7.31 -0.55 -22.57
N GLN A 88 -7.79 0.46 -23.29
CA GLN A 88 -7.30 1.84 -23.14
C GLN A 88 -7.57 2.40 -21.74
N LYS A 89 -8.77 2.19 -21.19
CA LYS A 89 -9.11 2.62 -19.82
C LYS A 89 -8.30 1.92 -18.75
N THR A 90 -7.95 0.65 -18.95
CA THR A 90 -7.02 -0.06 -18.07
C THR A 90 -5.63 0.57 -18.10
N ILE A 91 -5.11 0.91 -19.29
CA ILE A 91 -3.80 1.59 -19.41
C ILE A 91 -3.84 2.94 -18.68
N GLU A 92 -4.90 3.72 -18.87
CA GLU A 92 -5.09 5.01 -18.19
C GLU A 92 -5.06 4.85 -16.67
N LEU A 93 -5.83 3.90 -16.11
CA LEU A 93 -5.81 3.57 -14.69
C LEU A 93 -4.39 3.24 -14.20
N LEU A 94 -3.65 2.41 -14.94
CA LEU A 94 -2.32 1.96 -14.54
C LEU A 94 -1.26 3.08 -14.59
N LYS A 95 -1.41 4.08 -15.46
CA LYS A 95 -0.49 5.22 -15.52
C LYS A 95 -0.46 6.01 -14.20
N HIS A 96 -1.58 6.06 -13.47
CA HIS A 96 -1.65 6.69 -12.15
C HIS A 96 -0.80 6.00 -11.09
N GLN A 97 -0.27 4.79 -11.34
CA GLN A 97 0.69 4.16 -10.42
C GLN A 97 1.94 5.04 -10.20
N SER A 98 2.35 5.79 -11.22
CA SER A 98 3.49 6.71 -11.13
C SER A 98 3.28 7.85 -10.11
N GLU A 99 2.02 8.19 -9.81
CA GLU A 99 1.68 9.25 -8.84
C GLU A 99 1.82 8.77 -7.39
N LEU A 100 1.82 7.45 -7.14
CA LEU A 100 1.77 6.88 -5.79
C LEU A 100 2.88 7.43 -4.88
N SER A 101 4.12 7.48 -5.35
CA SER A 101 5.23 7.99 -4.54
C SER A 101 5.00 9.43 -4.10
N SER A 102 4.58 10.30 -5.03
CA SER A 102 4.30 11.70 -4.71
C SER A 102 3.13 11.86 -3.74
N LEU A 103 2.11 11.00 -3.85
CA LEU A 103 0.94 11.03 -2.98
C LEU A 103 1.30 10.74 -1.52
N TYR A 104 2.37 9.98 -1.24
CA TYR A 104 2.79 9.63 0.13
C TYR A 104 4.06 10.37 0.61
N GLU A 105 4.64 11.23 -0.23
CA GLU A 105 5.92 11.87 0.09
C GLU A 105 5.81 12.77 1.33
N SER A 106 4.69 13.47 1.53
CA SER A 106 4.50 14.31 2.72
C SER A 106 4.46 13.49 4.01
N GLU A 107 3.76 12.35 4.03
CA GLU A 107 3.75 11.48 5.21
C GLU A 107 5.14 10.88 5.49
N LYS A 108 5.84 10.46 4.44
CA LYS A 108 7.22 9.97 4.54
C LYS A 108 8.14 11.02 5.15
N GLN A 109 8.12 12.26 4.63
CA GLN A 109 8.95 13.34 5.15
C GLN A 109 8.60 13.70 6.60
N SER A 110 7.31 13.67 6.96
CA SER A 110 6.86 13.87 8.34
C SER A 110 7.40 12.79 9.29
N ALA A 111 7.32 11.52 8.89
CA ALA A 111 7.84 10.40 9.69
C ALA A 111 9.36 10.47 9.85
N LEU A 112 10.09 10.72 8.75
CA LEU A 112 11.55 10.88 8.78
C LEU A 112 11.98 12.07 9.65
N GLY A 113 11.25 13.19 9.58
CA GLY A 113 11.51 14.35 10.43
C GLY A 113 11.34 14.04 11.92
N LYS A 114 10.32 13.25 12.30
CA LYS A 114 10.14 12.80 13.69
C LYS A 114 11.27 11.87 14.13
N LEU A 115 11.65 10.92 13.28
CA LEU A 115 12.74 10.00 13.57
C LEU A 115 14.05 10.75 13.78
N LYS A 116 14.34 11.76 12.94
CA LYS A 116 15.52 12.60 13.08
C LYS A 116 15.57 13.27 14.46
N LYS A 117 14.47 13.88 14.91
CA LYS A 117 14.42 14.51 16.25
C LYS A 117 14.71 13.53 17.38
N VAL A 118 14.23 12.29 17.27
CA VAL A 118 14.49 11.25 18.28
C VAL A 118 15.95 10.83 18.28
N VAL A 119 16.55 10.67 17.09
CA VAL A 119 17.98 10.36 16.95
C VAL A 119 18.85 11.47 17.52
N ASP A 120 18.54 12.73 17.20
CA ASP A 120 19.28 13.89 17.70
C ASP A 120 19.22 13.94 19.24
N ALA A 121 18.02 13.82 19.83
CA ALA A 121 17.85 13.81 21.29
C ALA A 121 18.52 12.61 21.98
N TYR A 122 18.51 11.43 21.38
CA TYR A 122 19.23 10.26 21.91
C TYR A 122 20.74 10.50 21.93
N ASN A 123 21.29 11.04 20.83
CA ASN A 123 22.72 11.31 20.74
C ASN A 123 23.17 12.40 21.73
N GLU A 124 22.35 13.42 21.99
CA GLU A 124 22.60 14.41 23.04
C GLU A 124 22.72 13.76 24.44
N ILE A 125 21.87 12.79 24.76
CA ILE A 125 21.95 12.06 26.04
C ILE A 125 23.21 11.20 26.12
N ILE A 126 23.64 10.59 25.01
CA ILE A 126 24.90 9.84 24.97
C ILE A 126 26.09 10.77 25.22
N ASP A 127 26.09 11.97 24.62
CA ASP A 127 27.11 12.99 24.88
C ASP A 127 27.15 13.42 26.36
N GLU A 128 25.99 13.59 27.00
CA GLU A 128 25.91 13.89 28.44
C GLU A 128 26.47 12.76 29.32
N ILE A 129 26.21 11.49 28.96
CA ILE A 129 26.73 10.32 29.69
C ILE A 129 28.25 10.22 29.55
N GLU A 130 28.79 10.47 28.34
CA GLU A 130 30.22 10.51 28.09
C GLU A 130 30.90 11.61 28.94
N ASP A 131 30.36 12.83 28.97
CA ASP A 131 30.90 13.94 29.79
C ASP A 131 30.89 13.64 31.30
N ILE A 132 29.84 13.00 31.82
CA ILE A 132 29.77 12.60 33.23
C ILE A 132 30.84 11.55 33.55
N ASN A 133 31.00 10.55 32.68
CA ASN A 133 31.99 9.50 32.87
C ASN A 133 33.41 10.04 32.82
N ASP A 134 33.71 10.95 31.88
CA ASP A 134 35.02 11.61 31.77
C ASP A 134 35.35 12.41 33.03
N ARG A 135 34.42 13.24 33.52
CA ARG A 135 34.61 14.01 34.76
C ARG A 135 34.78 13.12 35.99
N TYR A 136 34.01 12.03 36.07
CA TYR A 136 34.15 11.06 37.17
C TYR A 136 35.53 10.39 37.15
N GLU A 137 36.01 9.99 35.97
CA GLU A 137 37.33 9.39 35.81
C GLU A 137 38.44 10.38 36.21
N ASP A 138 38.38 11.60 35.71
CA ASP A 138 39.33 12.67 36.05
C ASP A 138 39.39 12.92 37.57
N GLU A 139 38.24 13.09 38.22
CA GLU A 139 38.19 13.29 39.67
C GLU A 139 38.73 12.08 40.44
N HIS A 140 38.37 10.85 40.04
CA HIS A 140 38.90 9.64 40.67
C HIS A 140 40.42 9.55 40.54
N GLN A 141 40.97 9.87 39.35
CA GLN A 141 42.41 9.85 39.12
C GLN A 141 43.16 10.87 39.98
N GLN A 142 42.54 12.01 40.33
CA GLN A 142 43.14 12.96 41.27
C GLN A 142 43.34 12.35 42.66
N TYR A 143 42.33 11.66 43.20
CA TYR A 143 42.46 10.95 44.48
C TYR A 143 43.47 9.82 44.41
N ALA A 144 43.43 9.02 43.34
CA ALA A 144 44.39 7.93 43.13
C ALA A 144 45.83 8.45 43.06
N SER A 145 46.05 9.58 42.39
CA SER A 145 47.36 10.22 42.29
C SER A 145 47.92 10.59 43.66
N ILE A 146 47.11 11.19 44.54
CA ILE A 146 47.54 11.50 45.92
C ILE A 146 47.91 10.24 46.70
N TYR A 147 47.07 9.20 46.61
CA TYR A 147 47.34 7.91 47.26
C TYR A 147 48.69 7.31 46.82
N SER A 148 48.98 7.36 45.51
CA SER A 148 50.27 6.90 44.97
C SER A 148 51.44 7.82 45.34
N GLN A 149 51.26 9.14 45.30
CA GLN A 149 52.31 10.13 45.66
C GLN A 149 52.76 10.00 47.11
N GLU A 150 51.81 9.81 48.03
CA GLU A 150 52.07 9.61 49.46
C GLU A 150 52.50 8.17 49.79
N GLN A 151 52.66 7.30 48.79
CA GLN A 151 53.12 5.91 48.92
C GLN A 151 52.28 5.07 49.91
N LEU A 152 50.98 5.36 50.02
CA LEU A 152 50.10 4.75 51.02
C LEU A 152 49.83 3.26 50.76
N TYR A 153 50.21 2.74 49.60
CA TYR A 153 50.06 1.33 49.24
C TYR A 153 50.91 0.37 50.10
N ASP A 154 52.03 0.86 50.66
CA ASP A 154 52.89 0.09 51.57
C ASP A 154 52.53 0.29 53.05
N ASP A 155 51.70 1.29 53.37
CA ASP A 155 51.27 1.58 54.74
C ASP A 155 50.06 0.72 55.13
N LYS A 156 50.27 -0.21 56.06
CA LYS A 156 49.22 -1.10 56.54
C LYS A 156 48.10 -0.37 57.28
N GLU A 157 48.42 0.61 58.12
CA GLU A 157 47.43 1.35 58.92
C GLU A 157 46.58 2.24 58.02
N ALA A 158 47.20 2.94 57.06
CA ALA A 158 46.50 3.76 56.09
C ALA A 158 45.56 2.92 55.20
N ARG A 159 46.00 1.75 54.72
CA ARG A 159 45.13 0.84 53.95
C ARG A 159 43.95 0.31 54.75
N GLU A 160 44.16 -0.03 56.02
CA GLU A 160 43.07 -0.48 56.91
C GLU A 160 42.07 0.66 57.15
N ALA A 161 42.54 1.89 57.33
CA ALA A 161 41.70 3.08 57.52
C ALA A 161 40.90 3.45 56.25
N LEU A 162 41.49 3.26 55.07
CA LEU A 162 40.86 3.58 53.77
C LEU A 162 39.99 2.45 53.20
N ASN A 163 39.99 1.29 53.85
CA ASN A 163 39.26 0.13 53.37
C ASN A 163 37.76 0.43 53.23
N GLY A 164 37.21 0.21 52.03
CA GLY A 164 35.82 0.48 51.69
C GLY A 164 35.50 1.94 51.34
N TYR A 165 36.42 2.88 51.58
CA TYR A 165 36.25 4.30 51.22
C TYR A 165 37.00 4.69 49.95
N PHE A 166 38.13 4.02 49.67
CA PHE A 166 39.00 4.35 48.55
C PHE A 166 39.24 3.13 47.65
N ARG A 167 39.37 3.40 46.35
CA ARG A 167 39.85 2.45 45.35
C ARG A 167 40.87 3.17 44.47
N GLU A 168 42.00 2.52 44.21
CA GLU A 168 43.04 3.10 43.36
C GLU A 168 42.67 3.06 41.88
N ASN A 169 41.95 2.02 41.45
CA ASN A 169 41.63 1.79 40.04
C ASN A 169 40.11 1.80 39.80
N ILE A 170 39.71 2.41 38.69
CA ILE A 170 38.38 2.24 38.09
C ILE A 170 38.43 1.06 37.12
N PHE A 171 37.45 0.16 37.22
CA PHE A 171 37.33 -0.98 36.31
C PHE A 171 36.24 -0.80 35.24
N THR A 172 35.30 0.13 35.47
CA THR A 172 34.14 0.39 34.61
C THR A 172 33.73 1.85 34.70
N SER A 173 33.13 2.38 33.63
CA SER A 173 32.48 3.70 33.63
C SER A 173 31.44 3.82 34.76
N TYR A 174 31.26 5.05 35.26
CA TYR A 174 30.30 5.35 36.33
C TYR A 174 28.86 5.05 35.92
N ILE A 175 28.44 5.54 34.75
CA ILE A 175 27.22 5.11 34.06
C ILE A 175 27.63 4.11 32.98
N ASN A 176 27.21 2.86 33.13
CA ASN A 176 27.59 1.78 32.21
C ASN A 176 26.37 1.02 31.64
N GLY A 177 26.62 0.01 30.83
CA GLY A 177 25.58 -0.77 30.16
C GLY A 177 24.62 -1.54 31.10
N ASN A 178 24.94 -1.71 32.38
CA ASN A 178 23.98 -2.26 33.35
C ASN A 178 22.95 -1.23 33.81
N ASP A 179 23.30 0.07 33.76
CA ASP A 179 22.42 1.17 34.14
C ASP A 179 21.49 1.58 32.98
N LEU A 180 21.86 1.20 31.76
CA LEU A 180 21.19 1.62 30.54
C LEU A 180 20.41 0.47 29.91
N PRO A 181 19.16 0.70 29.44
CA PRO A 181 18.32 -0.35 28.85
C PRO A 181 18.73 -0.74 27.42
N TYR A 182 19.89 -0.31 26.95
CA TYR A 182 20.42 -0.49 25.60
C TYR A 182 21.96 -0.44 25.61
N GLU A 183 22.59 -0.84 24.50
CA GLU A 183 24.04 -0.71 24.33
C GLU A 183 24.47 0.76 24.40
N HIS A 184 25.04 1.15 25.54
CA HIS A 184 25.63 2.46 25.75
C HIS A 184 26.84 2.70 24.82
N ASN A 185 27.06 3.95 24.44
CA ASN A 185 28.16 4.46 23.60
C ASN A 185 27.99 4.26 22.09
N ASN A 186 26.86 3.72 21.63
CA ASN A 186 26.56 3.65 20.20
C ASN A 186 25.62 4.79 19.81
N LYS A 187 26.18 5.92 19.37
CA LYS A 187 25.41 6.98 18.71
C LYS A 187 24.62 6.41 17.53
N LEU A 188 23.40 6.90 17.36
CA LEU A 188 22.54 6.52 16.25
C LEU A 188 22.89 7.35 15.01
N PHE A 189 23.02 6.66 13.88
CA PHE A 189 23.29 7.29 12.58
C PHE A 189 22.15 6.99 11.60
N LEU A 190 21.54 8.03 11.06
CA LEU A 190 20.63 7.89 9.94
C LEU A 190 21.44 7.69 8.66
N LYS A 191 21.27 6.53 8.01
CA LYS A 191 21.81 6.31 6.67
C LYS A 191 21.18 7.34 5.71
N ARG A 192 22.04 8.06 5.00
CA ARG A 192 21.66 9.02 3.96
C ARG A 192 21.16 8.30 2.72
#